data_AF-A0A3C0GNL9-F1
#
_entry.id   AF-A0A3C0GNL9-F1
#
_cell.length_a   1.000
_cell.length_b   1.000
_cell.length_c   1.000
_cell.angle_alpha   90.00
_cell.angle_beta   90.00
_cell.angle_gamma   90.00
#
_symmetry.space_group_name_H-M   'P 1'
#
loop_
_entity.id
_entity.type
_entity.pdbx_description
1 polymer ?
#
loop_
_entity_poly.entity_id
_entity_poly.type
_entity_poly.pdbx_seq_one_letter_code
_entity_poly.pdbx_strand_id
1 'polypeptide(L)' 'MASKSPQIRFGDAPLTIEDVVALSQCQAEAVVSDDPAFQARIQKGADFLDRLLREDGVIYGVTTGYG' A
#
# COMPACT_ATOMS: atom_id res chain seq x y z
N MET A 1 17.85 21.55 -15.84
CA MET A 1 16.51 21.42 -15.22
C MET A 1 16.15 19.94 -15.30
N ALA A 2 16.01 19.25 -14.16
CA ALA A 2 15.63 17.84 -14.18
C ALA A 2 14.15 17.71 -14.58
N SER A 3 13.85 16.87 -15.57
CA SER A 3 12.47 16.55 -15.95
C SER A 3 11.80 15.82 -14.80
N LYS A 4 10.60 16.27 -14.39
CA LYS A 4 9.81 15.59 -13.37
C LYS A 4 9.29 14.28 -13.96
N SER A 5 9.60 13.15 -13.33
CA SER A 5 9.05 11.84 -13.75
C SER A 5 7.53 11.81 -13.52
N PRO A 6 6.74 11.19 -14.41
CA PRO A 6 5.32 10.98 -14.20
C PRO A 6 5.06 10.22 -12.89
N GLN A 7 3.96 10.54 -12.22
CA GLN A 7 3.58 9.93 -10.95
C GLN A 7 2.43 8.96 -11.15
N ILE A 8 2.58 7.74 -10.64
CA ILE A 8 1.54 6.71 -10.61
C ILE A 8 1.00 6.62 -9.18
N ARG A 9 -0.29 6.92 -9.00
CA ARG A 9 -0.96 6.94 -7.69
C ARG A 9 -1.60 5.60 -7.35
N PHE A 10 -1.11 4.99 -6.30
CA PHE A 10 -1.72 3.81 -5.69
C PHE A 10 -2.91 4.25 -4.84
N GLY A 11 -4.10 3.79 -5.22
CA GLY A 11 -5.34 4.02 -4.47
C GLY A 11 -6.41 4.82 -5.19
N ASP A 12 -6.03 5.59 -6.22
CA ASP A 12 -6.98 6.41 -7.00
C ASP A 12 -7.77 5.58 -8.01
N ALA A 13 -7.11 4.61 -8.65
CA ALA A 13 -7.70 3.75 -9.68
C ALA A 13 -6.97 2.38 -9.74
N PRO A 14 -7.56 1.36 -10.38
CA PRO A 14 -6.85 0.13 -10.71
C PRO A 14 -5.61 0.42 -11.56
N LEU A 15 -4.50 -0.24 -11.24
CA LEU A 15 -3.26 -0.13 -12.02
C LEU A 15 -3.38 -0.88 -13.33
N THR A 16 -2.74 -0.34 -14.36
CA THR A 16 -2.55 -0.98 -15.67
C THR A 16 -1.23 -1.75 -15.71
N ILE A 17 -1.04 -2.57 -16.75
CA ILE A 17 0.25 -3.26 -16.96
C ILE A 17 1.33 -2.24 -17.36
N GLU A 18 0.95 -1.20 -18.10
CA GLU A 18 1.82 -0.11 -18.52
C GLU A 18 2.39 0.65 -17.32
N ASP A 19 1.58 0.88 -16.29
CA ASP A 19 2.03 1.46 -15.02
C ASP A 19 3.14 0.62 -14.38
N VAL A 20 2.97 -0.71 -14.36
CA VAL A 20 3.98 -1.64 -13.81
C VAL A 20 5.27 -1.59 -14.63
N VAL A 21 5.17 -1.58 -15.96
CA VAL A 21 6.33 -1.47 -16.85
C VAL A 21 7.07 -0.16 -16.62
N ALA A 22 6.37 0.98 -16.57
CA ALA A 22 6.97 2.30 -16.33
C ALA A 22 7.70 2.38 -14.98
N LEU A 23 7.12 1.80 -13.92
CA LEU A 23 7.76 1.73 -12.60
C LEU A 23 9.02 0.85 -12.63
N SER A 24 8.97 -0.32 -13.26
CA SER A 24 10.12 -1.23 -13.36
C SER A 24 11.32 -0.64 -14.11
N GLN A 25 11.06 0.27 -15.05
CA GLN A 25 12.07 0.95 -15.86
C GLN A 25 12.51 2.29 -15.26
N CYS A 26 12.07 2.63 -14.04
CA CYS A 26 12.33 3.91 -13.38
C CYS A 26 11.89 5.14 -14.22
N GLN A 27 10.88 4.97 -15.08
CA GLN A 27 10.32 6.03 -15.92
C GLN A 27 9.19 6.79 -15.22
N ALA A 28 8.66 6.24 -14.13
CA ALA A 28 7.64 6.85 -13.29
C ALA A 28 7.99 6.71 -11.81
N GLU A 29 7.40 7.56 -10.99
CA GLU A 29 7.50 7.52 -9.52
C GLU A 29 6.21 6.95 -8.93
N ALA A 30 6.34 5.96 -8.05
CA ALA A 30 5.21 5.46 -7.28
C ALA A 30 4.88 6.41 -6.13
N VAL A 31 3.63 6.84 -6.06
CA VAL A 31 3.11 7.66 -4.96
C VAL A 31 1.83 7.05 -4.41
N VAL A 32 1.57 7.22 -3.12
CA VAL A 32 0.32 6.80 -2.50
C VAL A 32 -0.71 7.92 -2.63
N SER A 33 -1.98 7.57 -2.82
CA SER A 33 -3.08 8.53 -2.85
C SER A 33 -3.09 9.41 -1.60
N ASP A 34 -3.35 10.70 -1.82
CA ASP A 34 -3.62 11.74 -0.84
C ASP A 34 -5.11 11.83 -0.46
N ASP A 35 -5.97 10.96 -1.01
CA ASP A 35 -7.37 10.84 -0.60
C ASP A 35 -7.46 10.43 0.88
N PRO A 36 -8.03 11.27 1.76
CA PRO A 36 -8.19 10.95 3.17
C PRO A 36 -8.98 9.65 3.41
N ALA A 37 -9.94 9.31 2.55
CA ALA A 37 -10.72 8.09 2.68
C ALA A 37 -9.86 6.84 2.42
N PHE A 38 -8.97 6.91 1.43
CA PHE A 38 -8.03 5.83 1.13
C PHE A 38 -7.03 5.63 2.27
N GLN A 39 -6.46 6.73 2.79
CA GLN A 39 -5.52 6.69 3.92
C GLN A 39 -6.18 6.15 5.19
N ALA A 40 -7.40 6.60 5.51
CA ALA A 40 -8.17 6.11 6.65
C ALA A 40 -8.46 4.61 6.55
N ARG A 41 -8.69 4.08 5.34
CA ARG A 41 -8.90 2.65 5.11
C ARG A 41 -7.64 1.83 5.42
N ILE A 42 -6.46 2.32 5.04
CA ILE A 42 -5.18 1.68 5.40
C ILE A 42 -5.01 1.69 6.92
N GLN A 43 -5.19 2.84 7.57
CA GLN A 43 -5.04 2.97 9.02
C GLN A 43 -5.99 2.05 9.77
N LYS A 44 -7.25 1.94 9.34
CA LYS A 44 -8.23 1.03 9.93
C LYS A 44 -7.78 -0.44 9.92
N GLY A 45 -7.05 -0.86 8.89
CA GLY A 45 -6.46 -2.21 8.82
C GLY A 45 -5.39 -2.43 9.88
N ALA A 46 -4.50 -1.44 10.08
CA ALA A 46 -3.49 -1.46 11.13
C ALA A 46 -4.12 -1.47 12.53
N ASP A 47 -5.06 -0.56 12.80
CA ASP A 47 -5.77 -0.47 14.08
C ASP A 47 -6.52 -1.77 14.43
N PHE A 48 -7.10 -2.41 13.41
CA PHE A 48 -7.75 -3.71 13.56
C PHE A 48 -6.77 -4.81 13.97
N LEU A 49 -5.60 -4.87 13.31
CA LEU A 49 -4.55 -5.83 13.66
C LEU A 49 -4.05 -5.60 15.09
N ASP A 50 -3.79 -4.35 15.48
CA ASP A 50 -3.35 -3.98 16.83
C ASP A 50 -4.37 -4.35 17.91
N ARG A 51 -5.67 -4.26 17.60
CA ARG A 51 -6.73 -4.72 18.50
C ARG A 51 -6.76 -6.24 18.60
N LEU A 52 -6.74 -6.94 17.47
CA LEU A 52 -6.80 -8.40 17.41
C LEU A 52 -5.61 -9.05 18.14
N LEU A 53 -4.41 -8.48 17.99
CA LEU A 53 -3.20 -8.92 18.70
C LEU A 53 -3.33 -8.77 20.22
N ARG A 54 -4.01 -7.73 20.71
CA ARG A 54 -4.22 -7.51 22.15
C ARG A 54 -5.29 -8.43 22.75
N GLU A 55 -6.33 -8.74 21.98
CA GLU A 55 -7.50 -9.49 22.45
C GLU A 55 -7.31 -11.01 22.35
N ASP A 56 -6.91 -11.51 21.17
CA ASP A 56 -6.91 -12.96 20.86
C ASP A 56 -5.50 -13.55 20.69
N GLY A 57 -4.50 -12.72 20.38
CA GLY A 57 -3.08 -13.07 20.40
C GLY A 57 -2.59 -14.14 19.40
N VAL A 58 -3.47 -14.83 18.68
CA VAL A 58 -3.12 -15.89 17.71
C VAL A 58 -3.55 -15.50 16.31
N ILE A 59 -2.58 -15.14 15.48
CA ILE A 59 -2.77 -14.77 14.07
C ILE A 59 -1.74 -15.53 13.25
N TYR A 60 -2.22 -16.32 12.27
CA TYR A 60 -1.34 -17.12 11.42
C TYR A 60 -0.37 -16.23 10.64
N GLY A 61 0.92 -16.55 10.74
CA GLY A 61 1.96 -15.77 10.09
C GLY A 61 2.17 -14.38 10.69
N VAL A 62 1.66 -14.10 11.90
CA VAL A 62 1.99 -12.87 12.63
C VAL A 62 2.50 -13.22 14.02
N THR A 63 1.70 -13.96 14.80
CA THR A 63 2.10 -14.46 16.13
C THR A 63 2.31 -15.97 16.15
N THR A 64 1.94 -16.67 15.08
CA THR A 64 2.37 -18.05 14.83
C THR A 64 3.43 -18.09 13.74
N GLY A 65 4.23 -19.16 13.71
CA GLY A 65 5.15 -19.42 12.61
C GLY A 65 4.43 -19.65 11.27
N TYR A 66 5.22 -19.67 10.20
CA TYR A 66 4.80 -20.08 8.86
C TYR A 66 5.17 -21.56 8.62
N GLY A 67 4.30 -22.28 7.91
CA GLY A 67 4.40 -23.72 7.67
C GLY A 67 3.06 -24.32 7.29
#